data_AF-A0A536NJ45-F1
#
_entry.id   AF-A0A536NJ45-F1
#
_cell.length_a   1.000
_cell.length_b   1.000
_cell.length_c   1.000
_cell.angle_alpha   90.00
_cell.angle_beta   90.00
_cell.angle_gamma   90.00
#
_symmetry.space_group_name_H-M   'P 1'
#
loop_
_entity.id
_entity.type
_entity.pdbx_description
1 polymer ?
#
loop_
_entity_poly.entity_id
_entity_poly.type
_entity_poly.pdbx_seq_one_letter_code
_entity_poly.pdbx_strand_id
1 'polypeptide(L)'
;MARLDRDGILTGITTSLKAAPDPEGLADLVASQGRINVAATGAEIGPAIKRLTSLPGYRWVAINGGDLFVASPLTIGTKVGIIDPTGKVLKAADLPRPK
;
A
#
# COMPACT_ATOMS: atom_id res chain seq x y z
N MET A 1 -11.70 -11.93 -10.42
CA MET A 1 -11.50 -10.53 -10.86
C MET A 1 -10.33 -10.50 -11.80
N ALA A 2 -10.42 -9.75 -12.90
CA ALA A 2 -9.26 -9.48 -13.75
C ALA A 2 -8.20 -8.73 -12.93
N ARG A 3 -6.92 -8.98 -13.24
CA ARG A 3 -5.81 -8.23 -12.64
C ARG A 3 -5.97 -6.75 -13.03
N LEU A 4 -5.93 -5.87 -12.04
CA LEU A 4 -5.93 -4.43 -12.28
C LEU A 4 -4.51 -3.96 -12.57
N ASP A 5 -4.41 -3.02 -13.51
CA ASP A 5 -3.22 -2.21 -13.71
C ASP A 5 -3.07 -1.16 -12.60
N ARG A 6 -2.00 -0.37 -12.68
CA ARG A 6 -1.68 0.64 -11.66
C ARG A 6 -2.81 1.66 -11.50
N ASP A 7 -3.37 2.14 -12.61
CA ASP A 7 -4.43 3.17 -12.61
C ASP A 7 -5.76 2.61 -12.08
N GLY A 8 -6.06 1.35 -12.38
CA GLY A 8 -7.20 0.65 -11.81
C GLY A 8 -7.11 0.50 -10.29
N ILE A 9 -5.92 0.16 -9.77
CA ILE A 9 -5.70 0.09 -8.31
C ILE A 9 -5.80 1.49 -7.68
N LEU A 10 -5.17 2.51 -8.27
CA LEU A 10 -5.25 3.89 -7.79
C LEU A 10 -6.71 4.34 -7.70
N THR A 11 -7.48 4.15 -8.76
CA THR A 11 -8.90 4.51 -8.82
C THR A 11 -9.72 3.78 -7.75
N GLY A 12 -9.49 2.47 -7.58
CA GLY A 12 -10.16 1.66 -6.56
C GLY A 12 -9.86 2.15 -5.14
N ILE A 13 -8.60 2.44 -4.82
CA ILE A 13 -8.18 2.94 -3.51
C ILE A 13 -8.70 4.36 -3.27
N THR A 14 -8.57 5.27 -4.23
CA THR A 14 -9.13 6.62 -4.14
C THR A 14 -10.62 6.60 -3.85
N THR A 15 -11.37 5.72 -4.51
CA THR A 15 -12.81 5.58 -4.30
C THR A 15 -13.15 4.98 -2.94
N SER A 16 -12.53 3.84 -2.60
CA SER A 16 -12.86 3.08 -1.38
C SER A 16 -12.42 3.77 -0.09
N LEU A 17 -11.23 4.38 -0.10
CA LEU A 17 -10.63 4.99 1.08
C LEU A 17 -10.71 6.51 1.10
N LYS A 18 -11.35 7.13 0.09
CA LYS A 18 -11.35 8.59 -0.14
C LYS A 18 -9.93 9.15 -0.15
N ALA A 19 -8.98 8.38 -0.71
CA ALA A 19 -7.57 8.73 -0.73
C ALA A 19 -7.28 9.78 -1.81
N ALA A 20 -6.41 10.74 -1.50
CA ALA A 20 -5.96 11.77 -2.42
C ALA A 20 -4.50 11.52 -2.84
N PRO A 21 -4.03 12.04 -3.99
CA PRO A 21 -2.62 12.06 -4.32
C PRO A 21 -1.79 12.71 -3.19
N ASP A 22 -0.62 12.13 -2.88
CA ASP A 22 0.26 12.71 -1.87
C ASP A 22 0.83 14.05 -2.39
N PRO A 23 0.55 15.20 -1.76
CA PRO A 23 1.02 16.50 -2.22
C PRO A 23 2.55 16.63 -2.21
N GLU A 24 3.25 15.84 -1.38
CA GLU A 24 4.71 15.84 -1.27
C GLU A 24 5.37 14.81 -2.19
N GLY A 25 4.59 13.94 -2.86
CA GLY A 25 5.09 12.88 -3.73
C GLY A 25 5.89 11.78 -3.00
N LEU A 26 5.83 11.73 -1.67
CA LEU A 26 6.54 10.73 -0.87
C LEU A 26 5.90 9.35 -1.04
N ALA A 27 4.58 9.30 -1.05
CA ALA A 27 3.76 8.16 -1.40
C ALA A 27 2.94 8.41 -2.68
N ASP A 28 2.24 7.40 -3.16
CA ASP A 28 1.34 7.56 -4.30
C ASP A 28 0.01 8.21 -3.88
N LEU A 29 -0.51 7.82 -2.72
CA LEU A 29 -1.74 8.36 -2.13
C LEU A 29 -1.61 8.59 -0.62
N VAL A 30 -2.44 9.49 -0.10
CA VAL A 30 -2.67 9.72 1.33
C VAL A 30 -4.16 9.57 1.65
N ALA A 31 -4.46 8.83 2.71
CA ALA A 31 -5.79 8.66 3.27
C ALA A 31 -5.77 8.92 4.78
N SER A 32 -6.94 8.98 5.41
CA SER A 32 -7.05 9.08 6.87
C SER A 32 -6.35 7.93 7.60
N GLN A 33 -6.24 6.77 6.95
CA GLN A 33 -5.61 5.57 7.46
C GLN A 33 -4.09 5.54 7.27
N GLY A 34 -3.50 6.54 6.60
CA GLY A 34 -2.06 6.64 6.38
C GLY A 34 -1.66 6.82 4.91
N ARG A 35 -0.37 6.62 4.64
CA ARG A 35 0.22 6.73 3.30
C ARG A 35 0.18 5.41 2.57
N ILE A 36 -0.07 5.46 1.26
CA ILE A 36 -0.31 4.29 0.42
C ILE A 36 0.58 4.34 -0.81
N ASN A 37 1.30 3.26 -1.09
CA ASN A 37 1.93 3.03 -2.40
C ASN A 37 1.24 1.89 -3.13
N VAL A 38 1.11 2.03 -4.45
CA VAL A 38 0.50 1.04 -5.33
C VAL A 38 1.59 0.18 -5.97
N ALA A 39 1.35 -1.14 -6.01
CA ALA A 39 2.12 -2.10 -6.80
C ALA A 39 1.16 -2.98 -7.60
N ALA A 40 1.16 -2.83 -8.93
CA ALA A 40 0.31 -3.60 -9.84
C ALA A 40 0.86 -5.00 -10.11
N THR A 41 2.19 -5.14 -10.03
CA THR A 41 2.91 -6.39 -10.25
C THR A 41 3.73 -6.83 -9.02
N GLY A 42 4.01 -8.13 -8.93
CA GLY A 42 4.85 -8.67 -7.85
C GLY A 42 6.24 -8.03 -7.77
N ALA A 43 6.81 -7.64 -8.91
CA ALA A 43 8.12 -6.99 -8.99
C ALA A 43 8.12 -5.57 -8.39
N GLU A 44 6.98 -4.88 -8.42
CA GLU A 44 6.84 -3.51 -7.89
C GLU A 44 6.68 -3.47 -6.36
N ILE A 45 6.32 -4.58 -5.73
CA ILE A 45 5.97 -4.62 -4.30
C ILE A 45 7.15 -4.24 -3.40
N GLY A 46 8.33 -4.83 -3.65
CA GLY A 46 9.54 -4.52 -2.89
C GLY A 46 9.91 -3.02 -2.93
N PRO A 47 10.06 -2.43 -4.13
CA PRO A 47 10.26 -0.99 -4.30
C PRO A 47 9.19 -0.13 -3.62
N ALA A 48 7.90 -0.49 -3.74
CA ALA A 48 6.79 0.22 -3.13
C ALA A 48 6.88 0.23 -1.59
N ILE A 49 7.19 -0.92 -0.97
CA ILE A 49 7.39 -1.04 0.48
C ILE A 49 8.60 -0.21 0.92
N LYS A 50 9.72 -0.27 0.19
CA LYS A 50 10.94 0.47 0.54
C LYS A 50 10.73 1.99 0.57
N ARG A 51 9.89 2.53 -0.31
CA ARG A 51 9.50 3.95 -0.29
C ARG A 51 8.67 4.32 0.96
N LEU A 52 7.94 3.37 1.54
CA LEU A 52 7.10 3.60 2.73
C LEU A 52 7.87 3.45 4.04
N THR A 53 8.87 2.58 4.14
CA THR A 53 9.50 2.20 5.43
C THR A 53 10.13 3.36 6.20
N SER A 54 10.58 4.40 5.51
CA SER A 54 11.15 5.61 6.14
C SER A 54 10.10 6.61 6.60
N LEU A 55 8.84 6.47 6.16
CA LEU A 55 7.79 7.44 6.44
C LEU A 55 7.19 7.22 7.84
N PRO A 56 6.76 8.31 8.51
CA PRO A 56 6.07 8.21 9.79
C PRO A 56 4.62 7.72 9.61
N GLY A 57 4.04 7.21 10.71
CA GLY A 57 2.64 6.82 10.79
C GLY A 57 2.31 5.47 10.14
N TYR A 58 1.01 5.25 9.91
CA TYR A 58 0.51 4.05 9.23
C TYR A 58 0.83 4.10 7.73
N ARG A 59 1.21 2.94 7.20
CA ARG A 59 1.76 2.78 5.85
C ARG A 59 1.22 1.52 5.21
N TRP A 60 0.83 1.62 3.95
CA TRP A 60 0.12 0.58 3.25
C TRP A 60 0.67 0.37 1.85
N VAL A 61 0.85 -0.89 1.46
CA VAL A 61 1.03 -1.25 0.05
C VAL A 61 -0.30 -1.78 -0.49
N ALA A 62 -0.80 -1.16 -1.56
CA ALA A 62 -1.99 -1.59 -2.28
C ALA A 62 -1.58 -2.50 -3.44
N ILE A 63 -2.13 -3.71 -3.48
CA ILE A 63 -1.78 -4.75 -4.45
C ILE A 63 -3.04 -5.41 -5.03
N ASN A 64 -2.90 -6.14 -6.13
CA ASN A 64 -3.90 -7.12 -6.49
C ASN A 64 -3.94 -8.25 -5.43
N GLY A 65 -5.13 -8.70 -5.03
CA GLY A 65 -5.25 -9.74 -3.99
C GLY A 65 -4.52 -11.05 -4.30
N GLY A 66 -4.35 -11.39 -5.59
CA GLY A 66 -3.57 -12.55 -6.04
C GLY A 66 -2.07 -12.47 -5.72
N ASP A 67 -1.53 -11.28 -5.47
CA ASP A 67 -0.11 -11.07 -5.15
C ASP A 67 0.16 -11.13 -3.63
N LEU A 68 -0.83 -11.46 -2.79
CA LEU A 68 -0.71 -11.49 -1.33
C LEU A 68 0.45 -12.37 -0.84
N PHE A 69 0.64 -13.54 -1.45
CA PHE A 69 1.71 -14.47 -1.07
C PHE A 69 3.10 -13.97 -1.45
N VAL A 70 3.20 -13.11 -2.47
CA VAL A 70 4.45 -12.41 -2.83
C VAL A 70 4.71 -11.25 -1.86
N ALA A 71 3.67 -10.50 -1.49
CA ALA A 71 3.77 -9.33 -0.61
C ALA A 71 4.03 -9.66 0.87
N SER A 72 3.45 -10.75 1.38
CA SER A 72 3.48 -11.04 2.81
C SER A 72 4.89 -11.21 3.39
N PRO A 73 5.81 -11.98 2.76
CA PRO A 73 7.19 -12.07 3.21
C PRO A 73 7.93 -10.74 3.18
N LEU A 74 7.70 -9.92 2.15
CA LEU A 74 8.38 -8.63 1.96
C LEU A 74 7.99 -7.56 2.98
N THR A 75 6.84 -7.72 3.63
CA THR A 75 6.35 -6.79 4.66
C THR A 75 6.76 -7.19 6.08
N ILE A 76 7.39 -8.35 6.29
CA ILE A 76 7.84 -8.79 7.62
C ILE A 76 8.86 -7.80 8.19
N GLY A 77 8.66 -7.38 9.45
CA GLY A 77 9.54 -6.44 10.14
C GLY A 77 9.43 -4.97 9.68
N THR A 78 8.73 -4.69 8.58
CA THR A 78 8.61 -3.33 8.01
C THR A 78 7.53 -2.47 8.65
N LYS A 79 6.56 -3.09 9.33
CA LYS A 79 5.34 -2.46 9.87
C LYS A 79 4.38 -1.91 8.79
N VAL A 80 4.67 -2.16 7.51
CA VAL A 80 3.79 -1.82 6.39
C VAL A 80 2.68 -2.86 6.27
N GLY A 81 1.43 -2.39 6.21
CA GLY A 81 0.25 -3.23 5.97
C GLY A 81 -0.01 -3.46 4.48
N ILE A 82 -0.92 -4.37 4.17
CA ILE A 82 -1.32 -4.72 2.81
C ILE A 82 -2.82 -4.51 2.68
N ILE A 83 -3.23 -3.80 1.64
CA ILE A 83 -4.63 -3.62 1.25
C ILE A 83 -4.84 -4.07 -0.20
N ASP A 84 -6.07 -4.47 -0.52
CA ASP A 84 -6.49 -4.71 -1.89
C ASP A 84 -7.15 -3.46 -2.51
N PRO A 85 -7.49 -3.47 -3.81
CA PRO A 85 -8.03 -2.30 -4.50
C PRO A 85 -9.43 -1.88 -4.02
N THR A 86 -10.10 -2.72 -3.23
CA THR A 86 -11.39 -2.42 -2.60
C THR A 86 -11.24 -1.75 -1.23
N GLY A 87 -10.00 -1.55 -0.78
CA GLY A 87 -9.69 -1.02 0.55
C GLY A 87 -9.72 -2.09 1.65
N LYS A 88 -9.90 -3.37 1.29
CA LYS A 88 -9.89 -4.46 2.27
C LYS A 88 -8.47 -4.68 2.77
N VAL A 89 -8.33 -4.74 4.09
CA VAL A 89 -7.07 -5.09 4.75
C VAL A 89 -6.80 -6.58 4.57
N LEU A 90 -5.69 -6.91 3.90
CA LEU A 90 -5.18 -8.27 3.76
C LEU A 90 -4.15 -8.60 4.84
N LYS A 91 -3.40 -7.59 5.29
CA LYS A 91 -2.45 -7.67 6.41
C LYS A 91 -2.43 -6.32 7.12
N ALA A 92 -2.62 -6.30 8.43
CA ALA A 92 -2.66 -5.06 9.19
C ALA A 92 -1.31 -4.33 9.17
N ALA A 93 -1.36 -3.00 9.05
CA ALA A 93 -0.22 -2.13 9.31
C ALA A 93 -0.02 -1.95 10.82
N ASP A 94 1.16 -1.48 11.21
CA ASP A 94 1.48 -1.13 12.59
C ASP A 94 2.34 0.14 12.63
N LEU A 95 2.38 0.80 13.78
CA LEU A 95 3.19 2.00 13.94
C LEU A 95 4.68 1.63 14.09
N PRO A 96 5.59 2.39 13.48
CA PRO A 96 7.00 2.24 13.79
C PRO A 96 7.21 2.58 15.28
N ARG A 97 8.10 1.84 15.95
CA ARG A 97 8.42 2.13 17.36
C ARG A 97 9.00 3.55 17.45
N PRO A 98 8.58 4.36 18.43
CA PRO A 98 9.30 5.59 18.76
C PRO A 98 10.75 5.23 19.04
N LYS A 99 11.68 6.02 18.49
CA LYS A 99 13.10 5.93 18.86
C LYS A 99 13.33 6.48 20.25
#